data_AF-A0A2I2F400-F1
#
_entry.id   AF-A0A2I2F400-F1
#
_cell.length_a   1.000
_cell.length_b   1.000
_cell.length_c   1.000
_cell.angle_alpha   90.00
_cell.angle_beta   90.00
_cell.angle_gamma   90.00
#
_symmetry.space_group_name_H-M   'P 1'
#
loop_
_entity.id
_entity.type
_entity.pdbx_description
1 polymer ?
#
loop_
_entity_poly.entity_id
_entity_poly.type
_entity_poly.pdbx_seq_one_letter_code
_entity_poly.pdbx_strand_id
1 'polypeptide(L)'
;MADWSLLMMGAKAPDRAFKRNLKRLYQDRRFSDLTLEAGPLKLDVHKAIISSQSDYFQALLSNNWAESTSRTIRLEDDDPESVKAMVQFMYEFDYDDSATDDTSTEEVHPTIFHIRVYKTADKYLIPELKVYALRKFLTATNTSKKLTTLLPQIIEEAYAATPASDSRLRRAVLELVLSNQDKLIRRDAFIEVIKNGGDFAVDFMREMSQVAARVRGFLCFKCGRKSYFDTTRSTRIRVYTCVECGARIRRVFY
;
A
#
# COMPACT_ATOMS: atom_id res chain seq x y z
N MET A 1 -28.86 -43.56 -21.90
CA MET A 1 -27.91 -42.48 -22.28
C MET A 1 -27.36 -41.91 -20.98
N ALA A 2 -26.04 -41.86 -20.80
CA ALA A 2 -25.47 -41.28 -19.59
C ALA A 2 -25.88 -39.80 -19.50
N ASP A 3 -26.39 -39.39 -18.34
CA ASP A 3 -26.76 -38.01 -18.10
C ASP A 3 -25.49 -37.17 -17.92
N TRP A 4 -24.99 -36.66 -19.04
CA TRP A 4 -23.81 -35.81 -19.10
C TRP A 4 -24.01 -34.48 -18.36
N SER A 5 -25.25 -34.09 -18.04
CA SER A 5 -25.52 -32.84 -17.33
C SER A 5 -25.00 -32.87 -15.89
N LEU A 6 -25.20 -33.97 -15.15
CA LEU A 6 -24.65 -34.18 -13.80
C LEU A 6 -23.11 -34.25 -13.78
N LEU A 7 -22.50 -34.81 -14.83
CA LEU A 7 -21.05 -34.91 -14.99
C LEU A 7 -20.40 -33.55 -15.29
N MET A 8 -21.07 -32.72 -16.10
CA MET A 8 -20.63 -31.36 -16.45
C MET A 8 -20.94 -30.33 -15.36
N MET A 9 -21.98 -30.54 -14.53
CA MET A 9 -22.30 -29.68 -13.37
C MET A 9 -21.29 -29.83 -12.22
N GLY A 10 -20.60 -30.97 -12.12
CA GLY A 10 -19.53 -31.22 -11.14
C GLY A 10 -18.12 -30.82 -11.63
N ALA A 11 -17.95 -30.55 -12.92
CA ALA A 11 -16.69 -30.10 -13.49
C ALA A 11 -16.40 -28.69 -12.96
N LYS A 12 -15.57 -28.61 -11.91
CA LYS A 12 -15.08 -27.32 -11.41
C LYS A 12 -14.46 -26.57 -12.58
N ALA A 13 -14.86 -25.31 -12.76
CA ALA A 13 -14.33 -24.45 -13.81
C ALA A 13 -12.79 -24.60 -13.89
N PRO A 14 -12.20 -24.75 -15.10
CA PRO A 14 -10.80 -25.12 -15.26
C PRO A 14 -9.81 -24.27 -14.45
N ASP A 15 -10.13 -22.99 -14.25
CA ASP A 15 -9.39 -22.04 -13.41
C ASP A 15 -9.38 -22.46 -11.93
N ARG A 16 -10.50 -22.92 -11.36
CA ARG A 16 -10.61 -23.38 -9.98
C ARG A 16 -9.84 -24.66 -9.75
N ALA A 17 -9.90 -25.59 -10.70
CA ALA A 17 -9.16 -26.84 -10.63
C ALA A 17 -7.64 -26.59 -10.69
N PHE A 18 -7.20 -25.69 -11.59
CA PHE A 18 -5.81 -25.28 -11.69
C PHE A 18 -5.30 -24.61 -10.41
N LYS A 19 -6.00 -23.58 -9.89
CA LYS A 19 -5.64 -22.89 -8.63
C LYS A 19 -5.52 -23.86 -7.44
N ARG A 20 -6.46 -24.80 -7.30
CA ARG A 20 -6.39 -25.82 -6.25
C ARG A 20 -5.16 -26.71 -6.39
N ASN A 21 -4.83 -27.14 -7.60
CA ASN A 21 -3.67 -28.01 -7.83
C ASN A 21 -2.36 -27.24 -7.61
N LEU A 22 -2.31 -25.96 -8.01
CA LEU A 22 -1.18 -25.08 -7.73
C LEU A 22 -0.97 -24.90 -6.22
N LYS A 23 -2.05 -24.64 -5.47
CA LYS A 23 -2.01 -24.61 -3.99
C LYS A 23 -1.47 -25.91 -3.37
N ARG A 24 -1.80 -27.08 -3.92
CA ARG A 24 -1.23 -28.36 -3.44
C ARG A 24 0.28 -28.46 -3.65
N LEU A 25 0.82 -27.91 -4.73
CA LEU A 25 2.29 -27.88 -4.93
C LEU A 25 2.98 -27.05 -3.86
N TYR A 26 2.35 -25.96 -3.40
CA TYR A 26 2.85 -25.18 -2.26
C TYR A 26 2.79 -25.97 -0.95
N GLN A 27 1.69 -26.68 -0.69
CA GLN A 27 1.50 -27.40 0.57
C GLN A 27 2.37 -28.65 0.68
N ASP A 28 2.41 -29.46 -0.37
CA ASP A 28 3.06 -30.78 -0.33
C ASP A 28 4.56 -30.71 -0.66
N ARG A 29 5.04 -29.57 -1.19
CA ARG A 29 6.44 -29.34 -1.63
C ARG A 29 6.98 -30.36 -2.66
N ARG A 30 6.11 -31.17 -3.25
CA ARG A 30 6.50 -32.21 -4.20
C ARG A 30 7.06 -31.59 -5.48
N PHE A 31 8.18 -32.11 -5.95
CA PHE A 31 8.87 -31.65 -7.16
C PHE A 31 9.49 -30.24 -7.05
N SER A 32 9.69 -29.74 -5.82
CA SER A 32 10.53 -28.56 -5.61
C SER A 32 11.95 -28.82 -6.12
N ASP A 33 12.52 -27.78 -6.73
CA ASP A 33 13.84 -27.81 -7.37
C ASP A 33 14.72 -26.61 -6.97
N LEU A 34 14.24 -25.82 -6.01
CA LEU A 34 14.88 -24.63 -5.47
C LEU A 34 14.41 -24.38 -4.02
N THR A 35 15.30 -23.86 -3.18
CA THR A 35 15.01 -23.40 -1.82
C THR A 35 15.30 -21.91 -1.70
N LEU A 36 14.35 -21.14 -1.16
CA LEU A 36 14.55 -19.75 -0.74
C LEU A 36 14.83 -19.70 0.77
N GLU A 37 15.88 -19.00 1.17
CA GLU A 37 16.23 -18.81 2.58
C GLU A 37 16.13 -17.33 2.96
N ALA A 38 15.32 -16.99 3.97
CA ALA A 38 15.17 -15.64 4.51
C ALA A 38 15.33 -15.71 6.03
N GLY A 39 16.53 -15.39 6.54
CA GLY A 39 16.87 -15.62 7.95
C GLY A 39 16.63 -17.09 8.38
N PRO A 40 15.79 -17.36 9.39
CA PRO A 40 15.49 -18.72 9.82
C PRO A 40 14.51 -19.46 8.91
N LEU A 41 13.82 -18.76 8.01
CA LEU A 41 12.80 -19.34 7.13
C LEU A 41 13.46 -20.03 5.94
N LYS A 42 13.07 -21.28 5.68
CA LYS A 42 13.43 -22.03 4.48
C LYS A 42 12.17 -22.47 3.74
N LEU A 43 12.08 -22.12 2.47
CA LEU A 43 10.93 -22.42 1.62
C LEU A 43 11.36 -23.19 0.38
N ASP A 44 10.93 -24.44 0.28
CA ASP A 44 11.08 -25.21 -0.94
C ASP A 44 10.02 -24.78 -1.97
N VAL A 45 10.50 -24.39 -3.14
CA VAL A 45 9.71 -23.79 -4.22
C VAL A 45 10.05 -24.42 -5.56
N HIS A 46 9.30 -24.04 -6.59
CA HIS A 46 9.46 -24.55 -7.94
C HIS A 46 9.93 -23.41 -8.84
N LYS A 47 11.09 -23.58 -9.51
CA LYS A 47 11.68 -22.58 -10.41
C LYS A 47 10.68 -22.09 -11.44
N ALA A 48 9.94 -23.02 -12.07
CA ALA A 48 8.93 -22.69 -13.09
C ALA A 48 7.80 -21.78 -12.56
N ILE A 49 7.40 -21.94 -11.30
CA ILE A 49 6.30 -21.16 -10.72
C ILE A 49 6.80 -19.78 -10.35
N ILE A 50 7.90 -19.67 -9.60
CA ILE A 50 8.38 -18.36 -9.15
C ILE A 50 8.90 -17.51 -10.32
N SER A 51 9.52 -18.13 -11.34
CA SER A 51 10.01 -17.41 -12.52
C SER A 51 8.89 -16.91 -13.43
N SER A 52 7.72 -17.58 -13.44
CA SER A 52 6.58 -17.12 -14.24
C SER A 52 5.81 -15.97 -13.59
N GLN A 53 6.06 -15.71 -12.30
CA GLN A 53 5.36 -14.70 -11.50
C GLN A 53 6.26 -13.50 -11.16
N SER A 54 7.56 -13.57 -11.46
CA SER A 54 8.55 -12.55 -11.06
C SER A 54 9.64 -12.43 -12.12
N ASP A 55 9.72 -11.26 -12.73
CA ASP A 55 10.77 -10.93 -13.70
C ASP A 55 12.16 -11.00 -13.06
N TYR A 56 12.26 -10.69 -11.76
CA TYR A 56 13.50 -10.83 -10.98
C TYR A 56 13.97 -12.28 -10.95
N PHE A 57 13.10 -13.21 -10.51
CA PHE A 57 13.48 -14.63 -10.43
C PHE A 57 13.67 -15.22 -11.83
N GLN A 58 12.89 -14.79 -12.82
CA GLN A 58 13.10 -15.18 -14.21
C GLN A 58 14.50 -14.82 -14.70
N ALA A 59 14.91 -13.56 -14.52
CA ALA A 59 16.24 -13.11 -14.93
C ALA A 59 17.34 -13.85 -14.15
N LEU A 60 17.19 -13.96 -12.82
CA LEU A 60 18.17 -14.63 -11.95
C LEU A 60 18.39 -16.10 -12.34
N LEU A 61 17.32 -16.83 -12.65
CA LEU A 61 17.37 -18.26 -12.95
C LEU A 61 17.66 -18.58 -14.43
N SER A 62 17.40 -17.64 -15.35
CA SER A 62 17.67 -17.83 -16.79
C SER A 62 19.12 -17.49 -17.16
N ASN A 63 19.78 -16.66 -16.35
CA ASN A 63 21.16 -16.25 -16.61
C ASN A 63 22.15 -17.32 -16.13
N ASN A 64 23.27 -17.49 -16.81
CA ASN A 64 24.30 -18.49 -16.50
C ASN A 64 25.16 -18.10 -15.27
N TRP A 65 24.54 -17.48 -14.26
CA TRP A 65 25.18 -16.99 -13.04
C TRP A 65 25.39 -18.15 -12.05
N ALA A 66 26.30 -17.99 -11.08
CA ALA A 66 26.58 -19.05 -10.11
C ALA A 66 25.31 -19.46 -9.32
N GLU A 67 24.44 -18.48 -9.06
CA GLU A 67 23.15 -18.63 -8.39
C GLU A 67 22.15 -19.46 -9.17
N SER A 68 22.19 -19.48 -10.51
CA SER A 68 21.26 -20.28 -11.31
C SER A 68 21.60 -21.78 -11.25
N THR A 69 22.87 -22.09 -10.97
CA THR A 69 23.37 -23.46 -10.73
C THR A 69 23.14 -23.89 -9.28
N SER A 70 23.08 -22.93 -8.35
CA SER A 70 22.71 -23.19 -6.96
C SER A 70 21.26 -23.69 -6.84
N ARG A 71 21.01 -24.61 -5.90
CA ARG A 71 19.66 -24.99 -5.47
C ARG A 71 19.11 -24.09 -4.36
N THR A 72 19.88 -23.08 -3.93
CA THR A 72 19.50 -22.21 -2.82
C THR A 72 19.75 -20.76 -3.18
N ILE A 73 18.74 -19.92 -2.98
CA ILE A 73 18.85 -18.45 -3.09
C ILE A 73 18.60 -17.87 -1.69
N ARG A 74 19.52 -17.02 -1.23
CA ARG A 74 19.45 -16.37 0.08
C ARG A 74 18.95 -14.94 -0.07
N LEU A 75 17.96 -14.58 0.75
CA LEU A 75 17.29 -13.29 0.82
C LEU A 75 17.61 -12.64 2.17
N GLU A 76 18.90 -12.37 2.42
CA GLU A 76 19.45 -12.09 3.76
C GLU A 76 18.91 -10.80 4.42
N ASP A 77 18.40 -9.85 3.62
CA ASP A 77 17.87 -8.56 4.09
C ASP A 77 16.33 -8.48 4.11
N ASP A 78 15.64 -9.58 3.83
CA ASP A 78 14.17 -9.58 3.73
C ASP A 78 13.48 -10.12 4.98
N ASP A 79 12.35 -9.50 5.29
CA ASP A 79 11.44 -9.93 6.35
C ASP A 79 10.87 -11.33 6.03
N PRO A 80 11.11 -12.36 6.87
CA PRO A 80 10.71 -13.72 6.58
C PRO A 80 9.20 -13.89 6.33
N GLU A 81 8.35 -13.19 7.08
CA GLU A 81 6.90 -13.26 6.88
C GLU A 81 6.47 -12.63 5.56
N SER A 82 7.12 -11.54 5.14
CA SER A 82 6.88 -10.93 3.83
C SER A 82 7.32 -11.84 2.68
N VAL A 83 8.45 -12.54 2.82
CA VAL A 83 8.91 -13.55 1.84
C VAL A 83 7.93 -14.73 1.78
N LYS A 84 7.46 -15.21 2.92
CA LYS A 84 6.45 -16.27 3.01
C LYS A 84 5.14 -15.86 2.33
N ALA A 85 4.67 -14.64 2.59
CA ALA A 85 3.47 -14.09 1.93
C ALA A 85 3.66 -13.95 0.42
N MET A 86 4.83 -13.48 -0.02
CA MET A 86 5.18 -13.40 -1.44
C MET A 86 5.11 -14.78 -2.10
N VAL A 87 5.77 -15.79 -1.52
CA VAL A 87 5.76 -17.15 -2.09
C VAL A 87 4.35 -17.73 -2.05
N GLN A 88 3.59 -17.57 -0.96
CA GLN A 88 2.21 -18.06 -0.89
C GLN A 88 1.35 -17.45 -2.00
N PHE A 89 1.49 -16.14 -2.25
CA PHE A 89 0.76 -15.46 -3.33
C PHE A 89 1.07 -16.04 -4.70
N MET A 90 2.32 -16.39 -5.01
CA MET A 90 2.70 -16.98 -6.30
C MET A 90 1.97 -18.31 -6.60
N TYR A 91 1.51 -19.02 -5.56
CA TYR A 91 0.80 -20.30 -5.68
C TYR A 91 -0.71 -20.19 -5.47
N GLU A 92 -1.16 -19.26 -4.63
CA GLU A 92 -2.55 -19.18 -4.19
C GLU A 92 -3.30 -17.94 -4.72
N PHE A 93 -2.57 -16.94 -5.24
CA PHE A 93 -3.08 -15.59 -5.54
C PHE A 93 -3.72 -14.89 -4.34
N ASP A 94 -3.29 -15.30 -3.14
CA ASP A 94 -3.64 -14.77 -1.83
C ASP A 94 -2.49 -15.11 -0.87
N TYR A 95 -2.43 -14.45 0.27
CA TYR A 95 -1.51 -14.77 1.35
C TYR A 95 -2.20 -14.58 2.69
N ASP A 96 -1.81 -15.41 3.66
CA ASP A 96 -2.39 -15.37 5.00
C ASP A 96 -1.90 -14.14 5.77
N ASP A 97 -2.84 -13.44 6.37
CA ASP A 97 -2.64 -12.28 7.26
C ASP A 97 -3.33 -12.47 8.62
N SER A 98 -3.85 -13.67 8.90
CA SER A 98 -4.53 -13.97 10.16
C SER A 98 -3.60 -13.98 11.38
N ALA A 99 -2.30 -14.23 11.18
CA ALA A 99 -1.24 -14.12 12.20
C ALA A 99 -0.84 -12.67 12.50
N THR A 100 -1.70 -11.70 12.20
CA THR A 100 -1.48 -10.29 12.51
C THR A 100 -2.66 -9.68 13.24
N ASP A 101 -3.59 -10.49 13.76
CA ASP A 101 -4.82 -10.00 14.37
C ASP A 101 -4.56 -8.97 15.48
N ASP A 102 -5.48 -8.00 15.61
CA ASP A 102 -5.38 -6.81 16.47
C ASP A 102 -5.19 -7.13 17.98
N THR A 103 -5.27 -8.41 18.33
CA THR A 103 -5.29 -9.00 19.67
C THR A 103 -3.96 -9.64 20.11
N SER A 104 -3.02 -9.95 19.22
CA SER A 104 -1.73 -10.53 19.61
C SER A 104 -0.72 -9.45 20.04
N THR A 105 0.03 -9.71 21.11
CA THR A 105 0.92 -8.74 21.76
C THR A 105 2.34 -8.71 21.20
N GLU A 106 2.66 -9.61 20.26
CA GLU A 106 4.02 -9.82 19.73
C GLU A 106 4.12 -9.85 18.19
N GLU A 107 3.00 -9.71 17.45
CA GLU A 107 2.99 -9.77 15.99
C GLU A 107 2.88 -8.38 15.35
N VAL A 108 3.48 -8.23 14.16
CA VAL A 108 3.44 -7.01 13.34
C VAL A 108 1.98 -6.72 12.96
N HIS A 109 1.45 -5.54 13.30
CA HIS A 109 0.07 -5.15 12.96
C HIS A 109 -0.22 -5.28 11.46
N PRO A 110 -1.44 -5.69 11.02
CA PRO A 110 -1.71 -6.06 9.63
C PRO A 110 -1.37 -4.94 8.63
N THR A 111 -1.59 -3.68 9.02
CA THR A 111 -1.27 -2.53 8.18
C THR A 111 0.22 -2.42 7.88
N ILE A 112 1.08 -2.65 8.88
CA ILE A 112 2.54 -2.61 8.69
C ILE A 112 2.99 -3.83 7.89
N PHE A 113 2.43 -5.00 8.19
CA PHE A 113 2.71 -6.22 7.44
C PHE A 113 2.44 -6.04 5.94
N HIS A 114 1.29 -5.49 5.56
CA HIS A 114 0.98 -5.26 4.14
C HIS A 114 1.89 -4.24 3.45
N ILE A 115 2.45 -3.26 4.18
CA ILE A 115 3.48 -2.36 3.64
C ILE A 115 4.77 -3.14 3.34
N ARG A 116 5.18 -4.04 4.23
CA ARG A 116 6.37 -4.88 4.03
C ARG A 116 6.20 -5.86 2.87
N VAL A 117 5.02 -6.45 2.73
CA VAL A 117 4.66 -7.25 1.54
C VAL A 117 4.70 -6.41 0.27
N TYR A 118 4.19 -5.16 0.31
CA TYR A 118 4.26 -4.25 -0.84
C TYR A 118 5.70 -3.95 -1.25
N LYS A 119 6.57 -3.64 -0.27
CA LYS A 119 8.02 -3.44 -0.48
C LYS A 119 8.67 -4.67 -1.12
N THR A 120 8.36 -5.85 -0.59
CA THR A 120 8.86 -7.13 -1.07
C THR A 120 8.41 -7.38 -2.52
N ALA A 121 7.14 -7.13 -2.81
CA ALA A 121 6.59 -7.28 -4.16
C ALA A 121 7.27 -6.36 -5.18
N ASP A 122 7.61 -5.13 -4.78
CA ASP A 122 8.35 -4.21 -5.65
C ASP A 122 9.80 -4.68 -5.87
N LYS A 123 10.50 -5.06 -4.79
CA LYS A 123 11.88 -5.58 -4.86
C LYS A 123 12.01 -6.77 -5.81
N TYR A 124 11.05 -7.69 -5.76
CA TYR A 124 11.04 -8.91 -6.56
C TYR A 124 10.25 -8.78 -7.87
N LEU A 125 9.84 -7.57 -8.25
CA LEU A 125 9.15 -7.29 -9.51
C LEU A 125 7.90 -8.16 -9.73
N ILE A 126 6.96 -8.09 -8.78
CA ILE A 126 5.69 -8.83 -8.80
C ILE A 126 4.52 -7.83 -8.75
N PRO A 127 4.13 -7.23 -9.89
CA PRO A 127 3.14 -6.15 -9.95
C PRO A 127 1.78 -6.54 -9.34
N GLU A 128 1.34 -7.78 -9.55
CA GLU A 128 0.06 -8.30 -9.06
C GLU A 128 0.04 -8.37 -7.54
N LEU A 129 1.12 -8.86 -6.92
CA LEU A 129 1.26 -8.89 -5.47
C LEU A 129 1.32 -7.47 -4.90
N LYS A 130 2.01 -6.55 -5.58
CA LYS A 130 2.11 -5.15 -5.17
C LYS A 130 0.73 -4.48 -5.11
N VAL A 131 -0.12 -4.70 -6.13
CA VAL A 131 -1.50 -4.21 -6.13
C VAL A 131 -2.35 -4.92 -5.06
N TYR A 132 -2.16 -6.23 -4.87
CA TYR A 132 -2.91 -7.01 -3.89
C TYR A 132 -2.59 -6.60 -2.45
N ALA A 133 -1.31 -6.40 -2.14
CA ALA A 133 -0.84 -5.91 -0.84
C ALA A 133 -1.39 -4.52 -0.52
N LEU A 134 -1.43 -3.62 -1.51
CA LEU A 134 -2.06 -2.31 -1.35
C LEU A 134 -3.56 -2.42 -1.02
N ARG A 135 -4.29 -3.35 -1.66
CA ARG A 135 -5.71 -3.58 -1.34
C ARG A 135 -5.89 -4.10 0.08
N LYS A 136 -5.09 -5.07 0.50
CA LYS A 136 -5.14 -5.60 1.88
C LYS A 136 -4.76 -4.52 2.91
N PHE A 137 -3.76 -3.69 2.63
CA PHE A 137 -3.42 -2.51 3.41
C PHE A 137 -4.63 -1.58 3.59
N LEU A 138 -5.29 -1.19 2.50
CA LEU A 138 -6.46 -0.32 2.55
C LEU A 138 -7.60 -0.93 3.38
N THR A 139 -7.87 -2.23 3.21
CA THR A 139 -8.86 -2.96 4.02
C THR A 139 -8.51 -2.91 5.51
N ALA A 140 -7.27 -3.25 5.87
CA ALA A 140 -6.79 -3.25 7.25
C ALA A 140 -6.87 -1.85 7.90
N THR A 141 -6.55 -0.79 7.14
CA THR A 141 -6.67 0.59 7.67
C THR A 141 -8.11 1.01 7.94
N ASN A 142 -9.07 0.54 7.13
CA ASN A 142 -10.48 0.88 7.31
C ASN A 142 -11.13 0.16 8.51
N THR A 143 -10.57 -0.98 8.94
CA THR A 143 -11.11 -1.77 10.06
C THR A 143 -10.34 -1.58 11.37
N SER A 144 -9.11 -1.04 11.34
CA SER A 144 -8.26 -0.91 12.52
C SER A 144 -8.76 0.15 13.51
N LYS A 145 -8.92 -0.26 14.77
CA LYS A 145 -9.23 0.65 15.89
C LYS A 145 -8.00 1.43 16.38
N LYS A 146 -6.80 0.91 16.09
CA LYS A 146 -5.50 1.48 16.49
C LYS A 146 -4.89 2.36 15.40
N LEU A 147 -5.61 2.63 14.31
CA LEU A 147 -5.11 3.38 13.17
C LEU A 147 -4.41 4.69 13.56
N THR A 148 -5.05 5.53 14.37
CA THR A 148 -4.50 6.84 14.76
C THR A 148 -3.16 6.73 15.50
N THR A 149 -2.98 5.69 16.34
CA THR A 149 -1.73 5.45 17.06
C THR A 149 -0.64 4.87 16.17
N LEU A 150 -1.02 4.16 15.10
CA LEU A 150 -0.09 3.50 14.17
C LEU A 150 0.36 4.40 13.02
N LEU A 151 -0.35 5.49 12.74
CA LEU A 151 -0.04 6.37 11.61
C LEU A 151 1.42 6.83 11.54
N PRO A 152 2.09 7.23 12.64
CA PRO A 152 3.53 7.54 12.60
C PRO A 152 4.36 6.42 11.96
N GLN A 153 4.17 5.18 12.41
CA GLN A 153 4.90 4.02 11.91
C GLN A 153 4.50 3.67 10.47
N ILE A 154 3.21 3.79 10.12
CA ILE A 154 2.71 3.59 8.75
C ILE A 154 3.39 4.57 7.79
N ILE A 155 3.52 5.84 8.17
CA ILE A 155 4.16 6.89 7.36
C ILE A 155 5.63 6.54 7.15
N GLU A 156 6.35 6.25 8.24
CA GLU A 156 7.78 5.91 8.19
C GLU A 156 8.04 4.70 7.29
N GLU A 157 7.34 3.58 7.53
CA GLU A 157 7.50 2.34 6.77
C GLU A 157 7.13 2.54 5.28
N ALA A 158 6.05 3.25 4.97
CA ALA A 158 5.62 3.47 3.59
C ALA A 158 6.60 4.33 2.79
N TYR A 159 7.14 5.39 3.40
CA TYR A 159 8.10 6.28 2.74
C TYR A 159 9.50 5.67 2.64
N ALA A 160 9.88 4.80 3.58
CA ALA A 160 11.09 3.98 3.49
C ALA A 160 10.97 2.86 2.44
N ALA A 161 9.78 2.30 2.26
CA ALA A 161 9.52 1.19 1.33
C ALA A 161 9.51 1.59 -0.15
N THR A 162 9.27 2.87 -0.47
CA THR A 162 9.01 3.31 -1.84
C THR A 162 9.85 4.53 -2.19
N PRO A 163 10.49 4.58 -3.38
CA PRO A 163 11.07 5.82 -3.90
C PRO A 163 9.97 6.77 -4.39
N ALA A 164 10.30 8.05 -4.63
CA ALA A 164 9.35 9.06 -5.11
C ALA A 164 8.65 8.70 -6.44
N SER A 165 9.27 7.82 -7.25
CA SER A 165 8.69 7.31 -8.50
C SER A 165 7.56 6.29 -8.31
N ASP A 166 7.46 5.66 -7.15
CA ASP A 166 6.40 4.70 -6.82
C ASP A 166 5.39 5.30 -5.83
N SER A 167 4.40 5.99 -6.40
CA SER A 167 3.55 6.90 -5.63
C SER A 167 2.26 6.28 -5.09
N ARG A 168 1.91 5.03 -5.42
CA ARG A 168 0.59 4.50 -5.06
C ARG A 168 0.43 4.29 -3.55
N LEU A 169 1.42 3.68 -2.90
CA LEU A 169 1.40 3.50 -1.45
C LEU A 169 1.54 4.85 -0.72
N ARG A 170 2.50 5.71 -1.13
CA ARG A 170 2.66 7.06 -0.57
C ARG A 170 1.37 7.88 -0.68
N ARG A 171 0.68 7.83 -1.83
CA ARG A 171 -0.61 8.50 -2.05
C ARG A 171 -1.71 7.94 -1.16
N ALA A 172 -1.82 6.62 -1.04
CA ALA A 172 -2.80 6.01 -0.13
C ALA A 172 -2.57 6.45 1.33
N VAL A 173 -1.32 6.50 1.78
CA VAL A 173 -0.95 7.00 3.12
C VAL A 173 -1.25 8.48 3.28
N LEU A 174 -0.94 9.32 2.27
CA LEU A 174 -1.28 10.75 2.30
C LEU A 174 -2.80 10.95 2.39
N GLU A 175 -3.59 10.27 1.56
CA GLU A 175 -5.05 10.35 1.58
C GLU A 175 -5.61 9.93 2.95
N LEU A 176 -5.05 8.87 3.55
CA LEU A 176 -5.40 8.39 4.88
C LEU A 176 -5.12 9.43 5.97
N VAL A 177 -3.94 10.06 5.94
CA VAL A 177 -3.56 11.12 6.89
C VAL A 177 -4.43 12.36 6.70
N LEU A 178 -4.63 12.82 5.47
CA LEU A 178 -5.47 13.97 5.15
C LEU A 178 -6.92 13.79 5.60
N SER A 179 -7.42 12.55 5.56
CA SER A 179 -8.77 12.21 6.04
C SER A 179 -8.91 12.18 7.57
N ASN A 180 -7.80 12.13 8.30
CA ASN A 180 -7.77 12.07 9.77
C ASN A 180 -7.03 13.27 10.41
N GLN A 181 -6.61 14.24 9.61
CA GLN A 181 -5.70 15.33 9.99
C GLN A 181 -6.20 16.18 11.17
N ASP A 182 -7.51 16.38 11.29
CA ASP A 182 -8.15 17.17 12.34
C ASP A 182 -7.91 16.59 13.74
N LYS A 183 -7.84 15.26 13.82
CA LYS A 183 -7.52 14.49 15.04
C LYS A 183 -6.03 14.34 15.27
N LEU A 184 -5.22 14.46 14.21
CA LEU A 184 -3.77 14.22 14.24
C LEU A 184 -2.98 15.49 14.57
N ILE A 185 -3.32 16.64 13.98
CA ILE A 185 -2.58 17.90 14.15
C ILE A 185 -2.51 18.35 15.62
N ARG A 186 -3.45 17.89 16.47
CA ARG A 186 -3.47 18.20 17.91
C ARG A 186 -2.57 17.28 18.75
N ARG A 187 -1.95 16.27 18.15
CA ARG A 187 -1.12 15.28 18.86
C ARG A 187 0.35 15.55 18.62
N ASP A 188 1.12 15.67 19.70
CA ASP A 188 2.57 15.88 19.65
C ASP A 188 3.28 14.78 18.84
N ALA A 189 2.86 13.53 18.97
CA ALA A 189 3.41 12.42 18.20
C ALA A 189 3.33 12.64 16.68
N PHE A 190 2.23 13.23 16.18
CA PHE A 190 2.11 13.54 14.75
C PHE A 190 2.90 14.79 14.36
N ILE A 191 3.00 15.77 15.26
CA ILE A 191 3.86 16.95 15.04
C ILE A 191 5.32 16.52 14.87
N GLU A 192 5.80 15.56 15.68
CA GLU A 192 7.15 15.00 15.53
C GLU A 192 7.34 14.27 14.19
N VAL A 193 6.33 13.55 13.70
CA VAL A 193 6.36 12.95 12.35
C VAL A 193 6.51 14.02 11.27
N ILE A 194 5.82 15.17 11.39
CA ILE A 194 5.96 16.26 10.43
C ILE A 194 7.35 16.90 10.50
N LYS A 195 7.89 17.13 11.70
CA LYS A 195 9.23 17.70 11.88
C LYS A 195 10.32 16.82 11.26
N ASN A 196 10.19 15.50 11.39
CA ASN A 196 11.16 14.51 10.94
C ASN A 196 10.81 13.89 9.57
N GLY A 197 9.69 14.30 8.96
CA GLY A 197 9.04 13.55 7.89
C GLY A 197 9.68 13.62 6.51
N GLY A 198 10.72 14.44 6.30
CA GLY A 198 11.40 14.56 5.00
C GLY A 198 10.42 14.75 3.82
N ASP A 199 10.49 13.84 2.84
CA ASP A 199 9.58 13.79 1.68
C ASP A 199 8.09 13.81 2.08
N PHE A 200 7.71 13.07 3.13
CA PHE A 200 6.32 13.02 3.59
C PHE A 200 5.82 14.40 4.00
N ALA A 201 6.63 15.18 4.72
CA ALA A 201 6.24 16.53 5.15
C ALA A 201 6.05 17.45 3.94
N VAL A 202 6.90 17.32 2.92
CA VAL A 202 6.79 18.07 1.66
C VAL A 202 5.50 17.71 0.92
N ASP A 203 5.24 16.41 0.75
CA ASP A 203 4.05 15.93 0.05
C ASP A 203 2.77 16.30 0.80
N PHE A 204 2.75 16.13 2.13
CA PHE A 204 1.63 16.53 2.98
C PHE A 204 1.34 18.02 2.87
N MET A 205 2.36 18.89 2.93
CA MET A 205 2.18 20.33 2.80
C MET A 205 1.67 20.75 1.41
N ARG A 206 2.14 20.09 0.35
CA ARG A 206 1.65 20.33 -1.03
C ARG A 206 0.17 19.98 -1.16
N GLU A 207 -0.22 18.81 -0.67
CA GLU A 207 -1.63 18.38 -0.71
C GLU A 207 -2.53 19.26 0.15
N MET A 208 -2.08 19.61 1.36
CA MET A 208 -2.78 20.56 2.23
C MET A 208 -2.99 21.92 1.55
N SER A 209 -1.97 22.43 0.85
CA SER A 209 -2.08 23.66 0.10
C SER A 209 -3.09 23.55 -1.06
N GLN A 210 -3.15 22.42 -1.77
CA GLN A 210 -4.13 22.20 -2.83
C GLN A 210 -5.57 22.17 -2.28
N VAL A 211 -5.78 21.53 -1.12
CA VAL A 211 -7.07 21.52 -0.43
C VAL A 211 -7.45 22.94 0.01
N ALA A 212 -6.53 23.66 0.65
CA ALA A 212 -6.74 25.03 1.12
C ALA A 212 -6.91 26.03 -0.03
N ALA A 213 -6.31 25.79 -1.19
CA ALA A 213 -6.40 26.67 -2.35
C ALA A 213 -7.85 26.90 -2.80
N ARG A 214 -8.79 25.99 -2.49
CA ARG A 214 -10.22 26.10 -2.79
C ARG A 214 -10.91 27.21 -2.01
N VAL A 215 -10.40 27.62 -0.85
CA VAL A 215 -10.99 28.67 0.00
C VAL A 215 -9.93 29.66 0.43
N ARG A 216 -9.99 30.90 -0.06
CA ARG A 216 -9.05 31.95 0.37
C ARG A 216 -9.66 32.87 1.42
N GLY A 217 -8.91 33.05 2.50
CA GLY A 217 -9.19 34.05 3.51
C GLY A 217 -8.78 35.45 3.07
N PHE A 218 -9.53 36.46 3.51
CA PHE A 218 -9.17 37.86 3.41
C PHE A 218 -9.67 38.62 4.64
N LEU A 219 -9.06 39.76 4.95
CA LEU A 219 -9.59 40.68 5.97
C LEU A 219 -10.56 41.66 5.30
N CYS A 220 -11.77 41.76 5.84
CA CYS A 220 -12.76 42.70 5.32
C CYS A 220 -12.35 44.14 5.67
N PHE A 221 -12.22 45.01 4.66
CA PHE A 221 -11.89 46.42 4.89
C PHE A 221 -12.95 47.19 5.69
N LYS A 222 -14.21 46.70 5.71
CA LYS A 222 -15.32 47.35 6.41
C LYS A 222 -15.36 46.99 7.89
N CYS A 223 -15.24 45.71 8.24
CA CYS A 223 -15.42 45.24 9.62
C CYS A 223 -14.15 44.68 10.27
N GLY A 224 -13.02 44.63 9.56
CA GLY A 224 -11.75 44.09 10.03
C GLY A 224 -11.71 42.56 10.23
N ARG A 225 -12.86 41.88 10.20
CA ARG A 225 -12.93 40.43 10.43
C ARG A 225 -12.45 39.63 9.23
N LYS A 226 -11.86 38.46 9.53
CA LYS A 226 -11.47 37.46 8.55
C LYS A 226 -12.72 36.87 7.91
N SER A 227 -12.74 36.84 6.59
CA SER A 227 -13.81 36.26 5.79
C SER A 227 -13.21 35.43 4.65
N TYR A 228 -14.04 34.67 3.94
CA TYR A 228 -13.59 33.61 3.03
C TYR A 228 -14.35 33.64 1.72
N PHE A 229 -13.73 33.17 0.65
CA PHE A 229 -14.38 32.92 -0.63
C PHE A 229 -13.85 31.67 -1.32
N ASP A 230 -14.72 31.05 -2.12
CA ASP A 230 -14.40 29.91 -2.97
C ASP A 230 -13.62 30.37 -4.21
N THR A 231 -12.48 29.72 -4.47
CA THR A 231 -11.61 30.04 -5.60
C THR A 231 -11.93 29.29 -6.89
N THR A 232 -12.81 28.30 -6.86
CA THR A 232 -13.13 27.43 -8.01
C THR A 232 -14.05 28.11 -9.04
N ARG A 233 -14.69 29.23 -8.68
CA ARG A 233 -15.56 30.01 -9.59
C ARG A 233 -14.70 30.87 -10.53
N SER A 234 -14.44 30.38 -11.73
CA SER A 234 -13.60 30.99 -12.77
C SER A 234 -14.23 32.27 -13.37
N THR A 235 -13.70 33.45 -13.01
CA THR A 235 -13.78 34.71 -13.78
C THR A 235 -12.64 35.66 -13.35
N ARG A 236 -12.19 36.55 -14.27
CA ARG A 236 -11.07 37.50 -14.08
C ARG A 236 -11.33 38.60 -13.03
N ILE A 237 -12.58 38.89 -12.69
CA ILE A 237 -12.96 39.88 -11.68
C ILE A 237 -13.89 39.19 -10.70
N ARG A 238 -13.46 39.07 -9.45
CA ARG A 238 -14.28 38.44 -8.41
C ARG A 238 -14.78 39.50 -7.44
N VAL A 239 -16.10 39.60 -7.33
CA VAL A 239 -16.76 40.35 -6.26
C VAL A 239 -17.14 39.35 -5.17
N TYR A 240 -16.52 39.49 -4.01
CA TYR A 240 -16.79 38.63 -2.85
C TYR A 240 -17.60 39.38 -1.82
N THR A 241 -18.48 38.66 -1.12
CA THR A 241 -19.25 39.22 -0.01
C THR A 241 -18.63 38.78 1.31
N CYS A 242 -18.35 39.73 2.19
CA CYS A 242 -17.93 39.43 3.55
C CYS A 242 -19.06 38.71 4.30
N VAL A 243 -18.81 37.47 4.74
CA VAL A 243 -19.78 36.66 5.48
C VAL A 243 -20.17 37.26 6.84
N GLU A 244 -19.34 38.14 7.38
CA GLU A 244 -19.53 38.75 8.70
C GLU A 244 -20.37 40.04 8.67
N CYS A 245 -20.30 40.82 7.59
CA CYS A 245 -20.94 42.15 7.53
C CYS A 245 -21.60 42.50 6.19
N GLY A 246 -21.60 41.58 5.21
CA GLY A 246 -22.22 41.77 3.90
C GLY A 246 -21.48 42.70 2.94
N ALA A 247 -20.30 43.24 3.30
CA ALA A 247 -19.55 44.14 2.44
C ALA A 247 -19.11 43.44 1.14
N ARG A 248 -19.36 44.06 -0.01
CA ARG A 248 -18.89 43.60 -1.32
C ARG A 248 -17.47 44.09 -1.59
N ILE A 249 -16.58 43.18 -1.97
CA ILE A 249 -15.15 43.44 -2.15
C ILE A 249 -14.76 42.98 -3.54
N ARG A 250 -14.26 43.90 -4.36
CA ARG A 250 -13.72 43.57 -5.68
C ARG A 250 -12.24 43.27 -5.53
N ARG A 251 -11.80 42.08 -5.94
CA ARG A 251 -10.37 41.75 -6.09
C ARG A 251 -10.08 41.37 -7.54
N VAL A 252 -9.05 41.99 -8.09
CA VAL A 252 -8.43 41.61 -9.36
C VAL A 252 -7.29 40.66 -9.00
N PHE A 253 -7.30 39.46 -9.54
CA PHE A 253 -6.16 38.53 -9.45
C PHE A 253 -5.38 38.70 -10.73
N TYR A 254 -4.09 39.07 -10.61
CA TYR A 254 -3.14 39.13 -11.72
C TYR A 254 -2.52 37.74 -11.93
#